data_AF-A0A3M1MD39-F1
#
_entry.id   AF-A0A3M1MD39-F1
#
_cell.length_a   1.000
_cell.length_b   1.000
_cell.length_c   1.000
_cell.angle_alpha   90.00
_cell.angle_beta   90.00
_cell.angle_gamma   90.00
#
_symmetry.space_group_name_H-M   'P 1'
#
loop_
_entity.id
_entity.type
_entity.pdbx_description
1 polymer ?
#
loop_
_entity_poly.entity_id
_entity_poly.type
_entity_poly.pdbx_seq_one_letter_code
_entity_poly.pdbx_strand_id
1 'polypeptide(L)'
;MDRLHIATILVAALIGLMTAPPSRLVAQGSVGKAAEAQSGSLSGPQSDSGLPDVPAPPQPATDDAAANGAKGERGPSLPQFLESQIMLLGSPQFRERELAYWRLRQYPRQVLPLIRRHLPNSSVETGGRLIDLLTEIALSNDIVASDQASQILNQTADELTSLGQLARNTVATMADIQEERATELLGLHGARIGPRDFGLNGQF
;
A
#
# COMPACT_ATOMS: atom_id res chain seq x y z
N MET A 1 -31.49 -17.05 -13.42
CA MET A 1 -30.34 -17.61 -12.68
C MET A 1 -29.51 -16.45 -12.14
N ASP A 2 -29.04 -16.59 -10.91
CA ASP A 2 -27.81 -16.00 -10.36
C ASP A 2 -27.57 -14.49 -10.46
N ARG A 3 -28.32 -13.71 -9.68
CA ARG A 3 -27.88 -12.39 -9.17
C ARG A 3 -27.07 -12.48 -7.86
N LEU A 4 -26.73 -13.68 -7.39
CA LEU A 4 -26.26 -13.92 -6.03
C LEU A 4 -24.73 -13.79 -5.82
N HIS A 5 -23.93 -13.74 -6.89
CA HIS A 5 -22.46 -13.86 -6.82
C HIS A 5 -21.67 -12.55 -6.67
N ILE A 6 -22.32 -11.37 -6.73
CA ILE A 6 -21.63 -10.07 -6.64
C ILE A 6 -21.48 -9.59 -5.18
N ALA A 7 -22.34 -10.07 -4.27
CA ALA A 7 -22.39 -9.59 -2.88
C ALA A 7 -21.18 -9.96 -1.99
N THR A 8 -20.36 -10.93 -2.40
CA THR A 8 -19.36 -11.58 -1.51
C THR A 8 -18.12 -10.72 -1.22
N ILE A 9 -17.82 -9.69 -2.03
CA ILE A 9 -16.60 -8.89 -1.88
C ILE A 9 -16.75 -7.76 -0.85
N LEU A 10 -17.98 -7.27 -0.60
CA LEU A 10 -18.19 -6.00 0.13
C LEU A 10 -18.00 -6.07 1.66
N VAL A 11 -17.93 -7.27 2.25
CA VAL A 11 -17.94 -7.46 3.72
C VAL A 11 -16.56 -7.21 4.35
N ALA A 12 -15.47 -7.31 3.59
CA ALA A 12 -14.10 -7.26 4.13
C ALA A 12 -13.66 -5.89 4.68
N ALA A 13 -14.39 -4.81 4.38
CA ALA A 13 -14.04 -3.45 4.80
C ALA A 13 -14.52 -3.08 6.21
N LEU A 14 -15.46 -3.83 6.82
CA LEU A 14 -16.21 -3.37 8.00
C LEU A 14 -15.61 -3.74 9.37
N ILE A 15 -14.45 -4.40 9.41
CA ILE A 15 -13.79 -4.87 10.65
C ILE A 15 -12.43 -4.18 10.87
N GLY A 16 -12.32 -2.91 10.46
CA GLY A 16 -11.10 -2.10 10.61
C GLY A 16 -11.09 -1.15 11.83
N LEU A 17 -12.22 -0.98 12.54
CA LEU A 17 -12.44 0.16 13.44
C LEU A 17 -12.75 -0.21 14.90
N MET A 18 -11.93 -1.07 15.53
CA MET A 18 -11.74 -1.11 17.00
C MET A 18 -10.59 -2.05 17.40
N THR A 19 -9.36 -1.51 17.52
CA THR A 19 -8.33 -1.98 18.48
C THR A 19 -7.17 -0.99 18.52
N ALA A 20 -6.74 -0.58 19.72
CA ALA A 20 -5.54 0.23 19.90
C ALA A 20 -4.29 -0.65 20.04
N PRO A 21 -3.09 -0.22 19.57
CA PRO A 21 -1.88 -1.02 19.64
C PRO A 21 -1.21 -0.93 21.02
N PRO A 22 -0.89 -2.06 21.68
CA PRO A 22 0.04 -2.08 22.81
C PRO A 22 1.52 -2.08 22.35
N SER A 23 2.38 -1.48 23.17
CA SER A 23 3.78 -1.19 22.88
C SER A 23 4.72 -2.41 22.78
N ARG A 24 5.92 -2.16 22.21
CA ARG A 24 7.10 -3.04 22.17
C ARG A 24 7.31 -3.88 23.45
N LEU A 25 7.82 -5.11 23.25
CA LEU A 25 8.82 -5.72 24.13
C LEU A 25 9.86 -6.51 23.31
N VAL A 26 11.05 -6.74 23.87
CA VAL A 26 12.22 -7.30 23.17
C VAL A 26 12.82 -8.47 23.97
N ALA A 27 12.96 -9.62 23.31
CA ALA A 27 13.86 -10.73 23.65
C ALA A 27 14.12 -11.49 22.32
N GLN A 28 15.35 -11.83 21.91
CA GLN A 28 16.28 -12.81 22.50
C GLN A 28 15.66 -14.21 22.67
N GLY A 29 16.20 -15.21 21.94
CA GLY A 29 15.69 -16.58 21.96
C GLY A 29 16.20 -17.45 20.80
N SER A 30 17.51 -17.66 20.69
CA SER A 30 18.09 -18.65 19.77
C SER A 30 18.25 -20.02 20.46
N VAL A 31 18.46 -21.07 19.64
CA VAL A 31 18.99 -22.43 19.93
C VAL A 31 17.98 -23.59 19.94
N GLY A 32 18.21 -24.56 19.05
CA GLY A 32 17.78 -25.96 19.16
C GLY A 32 16.95 -26.50 17.98
N LYS A 33 17.14 -27.75 17.50
CA LYS A 33 18.18 -28.74 17.84
C LYS A 33 18.29 -29.90 16.81
N ALA A 34 19.47 -30.08 16.22
CA ALA A 34 20.01 -31.31 15.59
C ALA A 34 21.53 -31.06 15.42
N ALA A 35 22.48 -31.88 15.92
CA ALA A 35 22.86 -33.24 15.49
C ALA A 35 23.35 -33.27 14.02
N GLU A 36 24.58 -33.71 13.68
CA GLU A 36 25.77 -34.14 14.47
C GLU A 36 27.02 -34.12 13.52
N ALA A 37 28.27 -34.51 13.79
CA ALA A 37 28.91 -35.25 14.90
C ALA A 37 30.46 -35.11 14.95
N GLN A 38 31.05 -35.45 16.11
CA GLN A 38 32.42 -35.98 16.35
C GLN A 38 33.70 -35.12 16.14
N SER A 39 34.77 -35.58 16.82
CA SER A 39 36.18 -35.14 16.79
C SER A 39 36.52 -33.72 17.29
N GLY A 40 37.32 -33.50 18.33
CA GLY A 40 37.96 -34.42 19.29
C GLY A 40 39.50 -34.35 19.30
N SER A 41 40.06 -33.45 20.11
CA SER A 41 41.44 -33.57 20.65
C SER A 41 41.58 -32.74 21.93
N LEU A 42 42.49 -33.14 22.82
CA LEU A 42 42.75 -32.50 24.12
C LEU A 42 44.19 -31.97 24.18
N SER A 43 44.37 -30.77 24.72
CA SER A 43 45.63 -30.32 25.33
C SER A 43 45.36 -29.19 26.32
N GLY A 44 46.09 -29.19 27.43
CA GLY A 44 45.90 -28.27 28.56
C GLY A 44 46.70 -26.96 28.46
N PRO A 45 46.59 -26.08 29.47
CA PRO A 45 47.13 -24.73 29.42
C PRO A 45 48.57 -24.62 29.92
N GLN A 46 49.26 -23.55 29.49
CA GLN A 46 50.34 -22.93 30.25
C GLN A 46 50.06 -21.44 30.40
N SER A 47 50.16 -20.94 31.63
CA SER A 47 50.26 -19.52 31.92
C SER A 47 51.74 -19.17 32.07
N ASP A 48 52.16 -18.02 31.54
CA ASP A 48 53.36 -17.32 32.03
C ASP A 48 53.14 -15.80 31.96
N SER A 49 53.85 -15.04 32.79
CA SER A 49 53.66 -13.59 32.97
C SER A 49 54.93 -12.81 32.69
N GLY A 50 54.96 -12.07 31.57
CA GLY A 50 56.08 -11.22 31.19
C GLY A 50 55.66 -9.93 30.49
N LEU A 51 55.68 -8.82 31.22
CA LEU A 51 55.88 -7.48 30.66
C LEU A 51 57.36 -7.36 30.22
N PRO A 52 57.71 -6.53 29.20
CA PRO A 52 57.50 -5.08 29.28
C PRO A 52 57.17 -4.35 27.95
N ASP A 53 57.25 -3.02 28.05
CA ASP A 53 57.31 -1.99 27.01
C ASP A 53 56.06 -1.72 26.15
N VAL A 54 55.51 -0.53 26.39
CA VAL A 54 54.49 0.12 25.57
C VAL A 54 55.20 0.84 24.41
N PRO A 55 54.94 0.49 23.14
CA PRO A 55 55.38 1.31 22.01
C PRO A 55 54.72 2.69 22.08
N ALA A 56 55.52 3.75 21.96
CA ALA A 56 55.02 5.13 22.06
C ALA A 56 53.94 5.42 20.99
N PRO A 57 52.92 6.25 21.31
CA PRO A 57 51.92 6.64 20.31
C PRO A 57 52.59 7.46 19.20
N PRO A 58 52.51 7.04 17.92
CA PRO A 58 53.05 7.84 16.83
C PRO A 58 52.24 9.14 16.68
N GLN A 59 52.89 10.27 16.93
CA GLN A 59 52.33 11.60 16.69
C GLN A 59 52.41 11.99 15.19
N PRO A 60 51.61 12.97 14.74
CA PRO A 60 51.05 12.95 13.39
C PRO A 60 51.84 13.74 12.36
N ALA A 61 51.68 13.35 11.08
CA ALA A 61 51.61 14.28 9.94
C ALA A 61 50.93 13.64 8.71
N THR A 62 50.01 14.39 8.11
CA THR A 62 49.77 14.58 6.66
C THR A 62 49.58 13.40 5.66
N ASP A 63 48.41 13.47 5.01
CA ASP A 63 48.16 13.32 3.56
C ASP A 63 47.64 11.99 2.93
N ASP A 64 46.66 12.18 2.03
CA ASP A 64 46.17 11.34 0.94
C ASP A 64 45.84 9.85 1.18
N ALA A 65 44.90 9.60 2.10
CA ALA A 65 44.07 8.37 2.10
C ALA A 65 42.71 8.63 1.42
N ALA A 66 42.63 8.40 0.11
CA ALA A 66 41.47 8.70 -0.72
C ALA A 66 40.17 7.93 -0.36
N ALA A 67 39.04 8.58 -0.64
CA ALA A 67 37.83 7.96 -1.19
C ALA A 67 37.29 6.66 -0.55
N ASN A 68 37.04 6.66 0.77
CA ASN A 68 36.00 5.80 1.36
C ASN A 68 34.70 6.55 1.65
N GLY A 69 34.19 7.21 0.60
CA GLY A 69 32.79 7.59 0.52
C GLY A 69 31.94 6.32 0.46
N ALA A 70 31.54 5.81 1.62
CA ALA A 70 30.75 4.58 1.73
C ALA A 70 29.52 4.66 0.83
N LYS A 71 29.48 3.82 -0.21
CA LYS A 71 28.28 3.58 -1.02
C LYS A 71 27.27 2.81 -0.18
N GLY A 72 26.67 3.49 0.79
CA GLY A 72 25.43 3.04 1.41
C GLY A 72 24.42 2.89 0.29
N GLU A 73 23.95 1.67 0.07
CA GLU A 73 22.98 1.33 -0.97
C GLU A 73 21.68 2.05 -0.67
N ARG A 74 21.52 3.25 -1.25
CA ARG A 74 20.25 3.98 -1.20
C ARG A 74 19.23 3.14 -1.95
N GLY A 75 18.38 2.46 -1.18
CA GLY A 75 17.24 1.73 -1.71
C GLY A 75 16.37 2.61 -2.61
N PRO A 76 15.52 2.00 -3.46
CA PRO A 76 14.74 2.72 -4.46
C PRO A 76 13.95 3.86 -3.79
N SER A 77 13.99 5.04 -4.41
CA SER A 77 13.19 6.17 -3.92
C SER A 77 11.69 5.82 -3.96
N LEU A 78 10.88 6.41 -3.08
CA LEU A 78 9.45 6.08 -2.99
C LEU A 78 8.72 6.12 -4.36
N PRO A 79 8.96 7.10 -5.26
CA PRO A 79 8.37 7.08 -6.61
C PRO A 79 8.79 5.84 -7.43
N GLN A 80 10.08 5.51 -7.47
CA GLN A 80 10.58 4.33 -8.20
C GLN A 80 10.04 3.01 -7.61
N PHE A 81 9.90 2.94 -6.29
CA PHE A 81 9.26 1.81 -5.62
C PHE A 81 7.80 1.68 -6.07
N LEU A 82 7.01 2.76 -6.01
CA LEU A 82 5.60 2.73 -6.41
C LEU A 82 5.42 2.45 -7.92
N GLU A 83 6.28 3.00 -8.78
CA GLU A 83 6.33 2.68 -10.21
C GLU A 83 6.57 1.18 -10.44
N SER A 84 7.50 0.56 -9.71
CA SER A 84 7.73 -0.89 -9.79
C SER A 84 6.50 -1.72 -9.35
N GLN A 85 5.72 -1.22 -8.39
CA GLN A 85 4.50 -1.91 -7.96
C GLN A 85 3.36 -1.75 -8.98
N ILE A 86 3.25 -0.61 -9.68
CA ILE A 86 2.30 -0.44 -10.80
C ILE A 86 2.58 -1.45 -11.91
N MET A 87 3.85 -1.69 -12.26
CA MET A 87 4.22 -2.71 -13.25
C MET A 87 3.85 -4.13 -12.78
N LEU A 88 4.00 -4.42 -11.48
CA LEU A 88 3.64 -5.73 -10.89
C LEU A 88 2.13 -6.00 -10.84
N LEU A 89 1.25 -5.01 -11.00
CA LEU A 89 -0.19 -5.23 -11.14
C LEU A 89 -0.53 -6.08 -12.39
N GLY A 90 0.33 -6.07 -13.40
CA GLY A 90 0.24 -6.91 -14.60
C GLY A 90 1.01 -8.23 -14.51
N SER A 91 1.56 -8.62 -13.35
CA SER A 91 2.21 -9.93 -13.20
C SER A 91 1.19 -11.07 -13.39
N PRO A 92 1.52 -12.18 -14.08
CA PRO A 92 0.65 -13.35 -14.12
C PRO A 92 0.44 -13.99 -12.72
N GLN A 93 1.35 -13.75 -11.77
CA GLN A 93 1.25 -14.31 -10.42
C GLN A 93 0.29 -13.50 -9.53
N PHE A 94 -0.81 -14.14 -9.11
CA PHE A 94 -1.80 -13.54 -8.20
C PHE A 94 -1.16 -12.93 -6.93
N ARG A 95 -0.26 -13.67 -6.26
CA ARG A 95 0.41 -13.20 -5.04
C ARG A 95 1.23 -11.92 -5.24
N GLU A 96 1.83 -11.74 -6.40
CA GLU A 96 2.60 -10.54 -6.72
C GLU A 96 1.66 -9.36 -6.99
N ARG A 97 0.59 -9.57 -7.77
CA ARG A 97 -0.42 -8.54 -8.04
C ARG A 97 -1.07 -8.02 -6.76
N GLU A 98 -1.54 -8.91 -5.88
CA GLU A 98 -2.20 -8.49 -4.63
C GLU A 98 -1.24 -7.82 -3.65
N LEU A 99 0.01 -8.28 -3.57
CA LEU A 99 1.03 -7.63 -2.74
C LEU A 99 1.41 -6.25 -3.26
N ALA A 100 1.51 -6.09 -4.59
CA ALA A 100 1.72 -4.79 -5.22
C ALA A 100 0.52 -3.85 -4.99
N TYR A 101 -0.71 -4.34 -5.22
CA TYR A 101 -1.95 -3.60 -4.96
C TYR A 101 -2.05 -3.13 -3.50
N TRP A 102 -1.82 -4.02 -2.53
CA TRP A 102 -1.79 -3.68 -1.11
C TRP A 102 -0.73 -2.62 -0.76
N ARG A 103 0.46 -2.68 -1.38
CA ARG A 103 1.53 -1.68 -1.21
C ARG A 103 1.13 -0.31 -1.77
N LEU A 104 0.50 -0.26 -2.95
CA LEU A 104 0.05 0.99 -3.55
C LEU A 104 -1.03 1.69 -2.69
N ARG A 105 -1.94 0.92 -2.09
CA ARG A 105 -2.97 1.42 -1.16
C ARG A 105 -2.40 2.13 0.08
N GLN A 106 -1.15 1.83 0.49
CA GLN A 106 -0.52 2.51 1.64
C GLN A 106 -0.11 3.96 1.34
N TYR A 107 -0.08 4.36 0.06
CA TYR A 107 0.47 5.66 -0.38
C TYR A 107 -0.47 6.39 -1.37
N PRO A 108 -1.75 6.65 -0.99
CA PRO A 108 -2.78 7.11 -1.92
C PRO A 108 -2.41 8.43 -2.63
N ARG A 109 -1.93 9.43 -1.87
CA ARG A 109 -1.52 10.73 -2.43
C ARG A 109 -0.31 10.64 -3.36
N GLN A 110 0.60 9.69 -3.10
CA GLN A 110 1.84 9.52 -3.87
C GLN A 110 1.63 8.65 -5.12
N VAL A 111 0.67 7.71 -5.10
CA VAL A 111 0.38 6.87 -6.26
C VAL A 111 -0.45 7.59 -7.32
N LEU A 112 -1.42 8.43 -6.94
CA LEU A 112 -2.30 9.17 -7.86
C LEU A 112 -1.61 9.82 -9.09
N PRO A 113 -0.52 10.61 -8.95
CA PRO A 113 0.18 11.19 -10.12
C PRO A 113 0.86 10.13 -11.00
N LEU A 114 1.26 8.99 -10.43
CA LEU A 114 1.80 7.85 -11.18
C LEU A 114 0.68 7.13 -11.95
N ILE A 115 -0.50 6.93 -11.34
CA ILE A 115 -1.68 6.36 -12.01
C ILE A 115 -2.06 7.21 -13.23
N ARG A 116 -2.23 8.54 -13.06
CA ARG A 116 -2.58 9.46 -14.16
C ARG A 116 -1.62 9.38 -15.35
N ARG A 117 -0.34 9.07 -15.12
CA ARG A 117 0.68 8.92 -16.17
C ARG A 117 0.69 7.52 -16.81
N HIS A 118 0.43 6.47 -16.05
CA HIS A 118 0.50 5.08 -16.54
C HIS A 118 -0.82 4.55 -17.12
N LEU A 119 -1.97 4.99 -16.62
CA LEU A 119 -3.29 4.47 -16.97
C LEU A 119 -3.59 4.50 -18.49
N PRO A 120 -3.33 5.60 -19.24
CA PRO A 120 -3.63 5.64 -20.68
C PRO A 120 -2.78 4.69 -21.54
N ASN A 121 -1.66 4.20 -21.01
CA ASN A 121 -0.72 3.29 -21.70
C ASN A 121 -0.73 1.88 -21.07
N SER A 122 -1.69 1.58 -20.20
CA SER A 122 -1.77 0.31 -19.48
C SER A 122 -2.50 -0.78 -20.27
N SER A 123 -2.18 -2.05 -20.00
CA SER A 123 -3.01 -3.18 -20.47
C SER A 123 -4.37 -3.16 -19.79
N VAL A 124 -5.39 -3.80 -20.37
CA VAL A 124 -6.74 -3.83 -19.79
C VAL A 124 -6.75 -4.42 -18.36
N GLU A 125 -5.90 -5.42 -18.08
CA GLU A 125 -5.76 -6.02 -16.75
C GLU A 125 -5.13 -5.06 -15.72
N THR A 126 -4.04 -4.37 -16.09
CA THR A 126 -3.38 -3.39 -15.22
C THR A 126 -4.27 -2.15 -15.04
N GLY A 127 -4.86 -1.64 -16.11
CA GLY A 127 -5.75 -0.49 -16.11
C GLY A 127 -7.02 -0.72 -15.31
N GLY A 128 -7.60 -1.92 -15.38
CA GLY A 128 -8.71 -2.33 -14.52
C GLY A 128 -8.34 -2.23 -13.03
N ARG A 129 -7.21 -2.83 -12.63
CA ARG A 129 -6.69 -2.74 -11.25
C ARG A 129 -6.31 -1.33 -10.81
N LEU A 130 -5.92 -0.46 -11.74
CA LEU A 130 -5.70 0.96 -11.47
C LEU A 130 -7.02 1.71 -11.27
N ILE A 131 -8.09 1.37 -12.00
CA ILE A 131 -9.44 1.89 -11.80
C ILE A 131 -10.03 1.39 -10.47
N ASP A 132 -9.83 0.12 -10.10
CA ASP A 132 -10.20 -0.42 -8.78
C ASP A 132 -9.52 0.37 -7.65
N LEU A 133 -8.21 0.60 -7.77
CA LEU A 133 -7.42 1.38 -6.82
C LEU A 133 -7.90 2.84 -6.72
N LEU A 134 -8.21 3.48 -7.84
CA LEU A 134 -8.80 4.81 -7.85
C LEU A 134 -10.17 4.83 -7.17
N THR A 135 -11.00 3.81 -7.39
CA THR A 135 -12.33 3.67 -6.77
C THR A 135 -12.22 3.61 -5.25
N GLU A 136 -11.29 2.80 -4.73
CA GLU A 136 -11.03 2.71 -3.30
C GLU A 136 -10.54 4.03 -2.69
N ILE A 137 -9.64 4.75 -3.38
CA ILE A 137 -9.14 6.06 -2.92
C ILE A 137 -10.27 7.10 -2.97
N ALA A 138 -11.11 7.08 -4.00
CA ALA A 138 -12.28 7.95 -4.15
C ALA A 138 -13.33 7.73 -3.05
N LEU A 139 -13.53 6.49 -2.60
CA LEU A 139 -14.46 6.14 -1.51
C LEU A 139 -13.84 6.24 -0.10
N SER A 140 -12.61 6.74 0.01
CA SER A 140 -11.88 6.91 1.29
C SER A 140 -12.13 8.26 1.97
N ASN A 141 -11.83 8.34 3.27
CA ASN A 141 -12.03 9.55 4.08
C ASN A 141 -10.99 10.67 3.83
N ASP A 142 -9.96 10.45 2.99
CA ASP A 142 -9.01 11.50 2.62
C ASP A 142 -9.59 12.34 1.48
N ILE A 143 -10.32 13.41 1.82
CA ILE A 143 -11.02 14.31 0.89
C ILE A 143 -10.12 14.74 -0.29
N VAL A 144 -8.83 15.02 -0.06
CA VAL A 144 -7.92 15.51 -1.11
C VAL A 144 -7.51 14.38 -2.06
N ALA A 145 -7.28 13.17 -1.54
CA ALA A 145 -7.00 12.02 -2.39
C ALA A 145 -8.29 11.54 -3.11
N SER A 146 -9.44 11.64 -2.45
CA SER A 146 -10.75 11.25 -2.96
C SER A 146 -11.18 12.10 -4.15
N ASP A 147 -11.08 13.44 -4.05
CA ASP A 147 -11.31 14.38 -5.14
C ASP A 147 -10.36 14.09 -6.32
N GLN A 148 -9.05 13.98 -6.06
CA GLN A 148 -8.06 13.71 -7.11
C GLN A 148 -8.29 12.35 -7.81
N ALA A 149 -8.68 11.32 -7.07
CA ALA A 149 -9.04 10.01 -7.65
C ALA A 149 -10.30 10.10 -8.51
N SER A 150 -11.34 10.78 -8.00
CA SER A 150 -12.60 11.02 -8.71
C SER A 150 -12.38 11.82 -10.01
N GLN A 151 -11.49 12.81 -10.00
CA GLN A 151 -11.11 13.56 -11.20
C GLN A 151 -10.41 12.67 -12.24
N ILE A 152 -9.49 11.79 -11.82
CA ILE A 152 -8.82 10.85 -12.75
C ILE A 152 -9.83 9.85 -13.32
N LEU A 153 -10.76 9.35 -12.51
CA LEU A 153 -11.83 8.45 -12.97
C LEU A 153 -12.74 9.13 -14.00
N ASN A 154 -13.20 10.35 -13.76
CA ASN A 154 -14.01 11.10 -14.73
C ASN A 154 -13.23 11.40 -16.03
N GLN A 155 -11.96 11.85 -15.92
CA GLN A 155 -11.09 12.06 -17.09
C GLN A 155 -10.89 10.80 -17.92
N THR A 156 -10.75 9.64 -17.27
CA THR A 156 -10.66 8.34 -17.95
C THR A 156 -12.01 7.95 -18.55
N ALA A 157 -13.11 8.20 -17.83
CA ALA A 157 -14.46 7.88 -18.26
C ALA A 157 -14.82 8.58 -19.57
N ASP A 158 -14.41 9.83 -19.79
CA ASP A 158 -14.66 10.56 -21.05
C ASP A 158 -14.03 9.89 -22.29
N GLU A 159 -12.98 9.08 -22.12
CA GLU A 159 -12.35 8.35 -23.22
C GLU A 159 -13.27 7.30 -23.86
N LEU A 160 -13.11 7.09 -25.17
CA LEU A 160 -13.80 6.04 -25.94
C LEU A 160 -13.00 4.72 -25.96
N THR A 161 -12.43 4.35 -24.81
CA THR A 161 -11.62 3.14 -24.61
C THR A 161 -12.37 2.10 -23.76
N SER A 162 -11.89 0.85 -23.71
CA SER A 162 -12.44 -0.16 -22.80
C SER A 162 -12.24 0.20 -21.32
N LEU A 163 -11.12 0.87 -21.00
CA LEU A 163 -10.87 1.44 -19.68
C LEU A 163 -11.80 2.64 -19.40
N GLY A 164 -12.08 3.48 -20.40
CA GLY A 164 -13.07 4.55 -20.27
C GLY A 164 -14.50 4.04 -20.04
N GLN A 165 -14.91 2.97 -20.72
CA GLN A 165 -16.19 2.30 -20.44
C GLN A 165 -16.25 1.73 -19.02
N LEU A 166 -15.17 1.11 -18.54
CA LEU A 166 -15.08 0.64 -17.15
C LEU A 166 -15.18 1.83 -16.17
N ALA A 167 -14.43 2.91 -16.40
CA ALA A 167 -14.46 4.11 -15.57
C ALA A 167 -15.84 4.80 -15.55
N ARG A 168 -16.60 4.83 -16.66
CA ARG A 168 -18.00 5.30 -16.68
C ARG A 168 -18.89 4.50 -15.73
N ASN A 169 -18.79 3.16 -15.81
CA ASN A 169 -19.57 2.26 -14.96
C ASN A 169 -19.19 2.43 -13.48
N THR A 170 -17.89 2.56 -13.19
CA THR A 170 -17.36 2.85 -11.86
C THR A 170 -17.88 4.17 -11.30
N VAL A 171 -17.83 5.27 -12.07
CA VAL A 171 -18.31 6.60 -11.64
C VAL A 171 -19.82 6.58 -11.35
N ALA A 172 -20.62 5.91 -12.18
CA ALA A 172 -22.04 5.71 -11.91
C ALA A 172 -22.28 4.94 -10.59
N THR A 173 -21.59 3.81 -10.43
CA THR A 173 -21.70 2.96 -9.23
C THR A 173 -21.25 3.70 -7.96
N MET A 174 -20.23 4.57 -8.06
CA MET A 174 -19.79 5.43 -6.97
C MET A 174 -20.84 6.48 -6.59
N ALA A 175 -21.56 7.05 -7.56
CA ALA A 175 -22.65 8.00 -7.29
C ALA A 175 -23.79 7.32 -6.51
N ASP A 176 -24.19 6.11 -6.91
CA ASP A 176 -25.19 5.31 -6.19
C ASP A 176 -24.75 5.04 -4.73
N ILE A 177 -23.50 4.60 -4.52
CA ILE A 177 -22.94 4.34 -3.18
C ILE A 177 -22.85 5.63 -2.33
N GLN A 178 -22.55 6.77 -2.94
CA GLN A 178 -22.50 8.05 -2.24
C GLN A 178 -23.91 8.55 -1.89
N GLU A 179 -24.90 8.33 -2.74
CA GLU A 179 -26.31 8.63 -2.46
C GLU A 179 -26.89 7.73 -1.35
N GLU A 180 -26.56 6.43 -1.34
CA GLU A 180 -26.93 5.51 -0.26
C GLU A 180 -26.34 5.97 1.09
N ARG A 181 -25.02 6.23 1.15
CA ARG A 181 -24.35 6.72 2.36
C ARG A 181 -24.87 8.08 2.83
N ALA A 182 -25.16 9.00 1.90
CA ALA A 182 -25.75 10.29 2.23
C ALA A 182 -27.17 10.14 2.81
N THR A 183 -27.96 9.23 2.24
CA THR A 183 -29.31 8.90 2.72
C THR A 183 -29.27 8.26 4.11
N GLU A 184 -28.34 7.34 4.37
CA GLU A 184 -28.10 6.74 5.69
C GLU A 184 -27.75 7.81 6.73
N LEU A 185 -26.74 8.65 6.45
CA LEU A 185 -26.29 9.72 7.36
C LEU A 185 -27.40 10.73 7.65
N LEU A 186 -28.16 11.14 6.64
CA LEU A 186 -29.30 12.04 6.82
C LEU A 186 -30.42 11.40 7.64
N GLY A 187 -30.67 10.10 7.44
CA GLY A 187 -31.59 9.31 8.27
C GLY A 187 -31.16 9.21 9.73
N LEU A 188 -29.87 8.97 10.00
CA LEU A 188 -29.28 8.98 11.34
C LEU A 188 -29.38 10.36 12.02
N HIS A 189 -29.37 11.44 11.24
CA HIS A 189 -29.63 12.81 11.70
C HIS A 189 -31.12 13.20 11.70
N GLY A 190 -32.04 12.24 11.49
CA GLY A 190 -33.48 12.43 11.65
C GLY A 190 -34.22 12.98 10.43
N ALA A 191 -33.56 13.14 9.28
CA ALA A 191 -34.22 13.54 8.04
C ALA A 191 -35.09 12.39 7.48
N ARG A 192 -36.32 12.70 7.07
CA ARG A 192 -37.20 11.76 6.36
C ARG A 192 -36.98 11.87 4.86
N ILE A 193 -36.19 10.98 4.29
CA ILE A 193 -36.02 10.82 2.85
C ILE A 193 -37.00 9.76 2.36
N GLY A 194 -37.99 10.17 1.56
CA GLY A 194 -38.89 9.28 0.85
C GLY A 194 -38.33 8.90 -0.53
N PRO A 195 -38.90 7.87 -1.20
CA PRO A 195 -38.56 7.56 -2.60
C PRO A 195 -38.88 8.76 -3.50
N ARG A 196 -38.08 8.94 -4.57
CA ARG A 196 -38.19 10.06 -5.52
C ARG A 196 -39.34 9.91 -6.53
N ASP A 197 -40.56 9.74 -6.05
CA ASP A 197 -41.77 9.89 -6.88
C ASP A 197 -42.25 11.35 -6.85
N PHE A 198 -42.04 12.09 -7.95
CA PHE A 198 -42.58 13.43 -8.11
C PHE A 198 -44.07 13.39 -8.43
N GLY A 199 -44.92 13.75 -7.46
CA GLY A 199 -46.36 13.93 -7.66
C GLY A 199 -47.01 14.67 -6.49
N LEU A 200 -47.94 15.58 -6.82
CA LEU A 200 -48.59 16.55 -5.91
C LEU A 200 -47.59 17.62 -5.39
N ASN A 201 -47.76 18.93 -5.64
CA ASN A 201 -48.97 19.68 -5.99
C ASN A 201 -50.11 19.44 -4.98
N GLY A 202 -49.88 19.85 -3.73
CA GLY A 202 -50.88 19.91 -2.67
C GLY A 202 -50.45 20.86 -1.55
N GLN A 203 -51.27 21.88 -1.27
CA GLN A 203 -51.15 22.70 -0.07
C GLN A 203 -51.74 21.91 1.12
N PHE A 204 -51.12 22.02 2.30
CA PHE A 204 -51.78 22.04 3.61
C PHE A 204 -50.93 22.83 4.59
#